data_AF-A0A942VC73-F1
#
_entry.id   AF-A0A942VC73-F1
#
_cell.length_a   1.000
_cell.length_b   1.000
_cell.length_c   1.000
_cell.angle_alpha   90.00
_cell.angle_beta   90.00
_cell.angle_gamma   90.00
#
_symmetry.space_group_name_H-M   'P 1'
#
loop_
_entity.id
_entity.type
_entity.pdbx_description
1 polymer ?
#
loop_
_entity_poly.entity_id
_entity_poly.type
_entity_poly.pdbx_seq_one_letter_code
_entity_poly.pdbx_strand_id
1 'polypeptide(L)'
;PSCASLGFTDTISECPGSYVKCPTDSSKGKCDFEASPGDLKYSLRTSDHNGWLLCNGRSYSSSQYPELYSAISGSFGSYLPNYSGYFLKAAATSYASNLKTAQQAGLPNLSGTIDGLVVYPNAMGTRSGVFSSTYPPSITKNATENKRGWWNDNGYISFDASRSNSIYGRSSTVTPQNYSANVFIYAGRKKN
;
A
#
# COMPACT_ATOMS: atom_id res chain seq x y z
N PRO A 1 52.03 5.68 8.95
CA PRO A 1 50.99 4.76 8.45
C PRO A 1 50.14 5.43 7.36
N SER A 2 49.86 4.73 6.26
CA SER A 2 48.95 5.23 5.22
C SER A 2 47.50 5.09 5.66
N CYS A 3 46.58 5.89 5.11
CA CYS A 3 45.14 5.79 5.40
C CYS A 3 44.60 4.37 5.20
N ALA A 4 45.02 3.70 4.13
CA ALA A 4 44.65 2.31 3.85
C ALA A 4 45.12 1.35 4.94
N SER A 5 46.35 1.51 5.47
CA SER A 5 46.87 0.66 6.55
C SER A 5 46.13 0.85 7.90
N LEU A 6 45.42 1.98 8.05
CA LEU A 6 44.60 2.29 9.21
C LEU A 6 43.11 1.96 9.00
N GLY A 7 42.74 1.38 7.84
CA GLY A 7 41.35 1.03 7.52
C GLY A 7 40.50 2.19 6.98
N PHE A 8 41.10 3.34 6.67
CA PHE A 8 40.43 4.47 5.99
C PHE A 8 40.55 4.30 4.47
N THR A 9 39.74 3.42 3.90
CA THR A 9 39.76 3.09 2.46
C THR A 9 38.78 3.91 1.63
N ASP A 10 37.89 4.64 2.29
CA ASP A 10 36.72 5.21 1.66
C ASP A 10 36.99 6.63 1.19
N THR A 11 36.41 7.03 0.07
CA THR A 11 36.44 8.42 -0.36
C THR A 11 35.32 9.18 0.35
N ILE A 12 35.66 10.22 1.10
CA ILE A 12 34.72 10.94 1.95
C ILE A 12 33.56 11.56 1.15
N SER A 13 33.81 12.05 -0.06
CA SER A 13 32.78 12.59 -0.95
C SER A 13 31.72 11.56 -1.37
N GLU A 14 32.02 10.27 -1.20
CA GLU A 14 31.14 9.15 -1.54
C GLU A 14 30.43 8.58 -0.30
N CYS A 15 30.71 9.11 0.89
CA CYS A 15 30.04 8.67 2.11
C CYS A 15 28.58 9.16 2.14
N PRO A 16 27.61 8.27 2.45
CA PRO A 16 26.19 8.59 2.45
C PRO A 16 25.72 9.35 3.72
N GLY A 17 26.58 9.46 4.72
CA GLY A 17 26.27 10.01 6.05
C GLY A 17 27.54 10.43 6.79
N SER A 18 27.60 10.16 8.09
CA SER A 18 28.77 10.44 8.92
C SER A 18 30.00 9.64 8.48
N TYR A 19 31.17 10.16 8.79
CA TYR A 19 32.43 9.52 8.46
C TYR A 19 33.52 9.98 9.42
N VAL A 20 34.52 9.11 9.62
CA VAL A 20 35.75 9.46 10.33
C VAL A 20 36.83 9.76 9.29
N LYS A 21 37.42 10.96 9.36
CA LYS A 21 38.50 11.38 8.47
C LYS A 21 39.78 10.63 8.77
N CYS A 22 40.52 10.29 7.72
CA CYS A 22 41.89 9.83 7.89
C CYS A 22 42.77 10.97 8.42
N PRO A 23 43.66 10.72 9.39
CA PRO A 23 44.58 11.74 9.92
C PRO A 23 45.56 12.32 8.89
N THR A 24 45.89 11.58 7.84
CA THR A 24 46.96 11.93 6.88
C THR A 24 46.47 12.27 5.48
N ASP A 25 45.17 12.11 5.19
CA ASP A 25 44.54 12.49 3.92
C ASP A 25 43.08 12.87 4.17
N SER A 26 42.74 14.15 3.99
CA SER A 26 41.40 14.66 4.22
C SER A 26 40.36 14.21 3.18
N SER A 27 40.77 13.57 2.08
CA SER A 27 39.89 12.97 1.08
C SER A 27 39.49 11.54 1.43
N LYS A 28 40.25 10.88 2.32
CA LYS A 28 40.04 9.51 2.75
C LYS A 28 39.43 9.42 4.14
N GLY A 29 38.60 8.42 4.35
CA GLY A 29 37.93 8.20 5.61
C GLY A 29 37.36 6.80 5.73
N LYS A 30 36.57 6.61 6.78
CA LYS A 30 35.73 5.44 7.01
C LYS A 30 34.31 5.95 7.11
N CYS A 31 33.45 5.55 6.17
CA CYS A 31 32.05 5.96 6.23
C CYS A 31 31.33 5.18 7.33
N ASP A 32 30.49 5.86 8.10
CA ASP A 32 29.58 5.21 9.02
C ASP A 32 28.36 4.72 8.23
N PHE A 33 28.28 3.40 8.08
CA PHE A 33 27.16 2.75 7.41
C PHE A 33 26.10 2.39 8.45
N GLU A 34 25.11 3.27 8.63
CA GLU A 34 23.93 2.96 9.45
C GLU A 34 22.92 2.06 8.70
N ALA A 35 23.16 1.77 7.43
CA ALA A 35 22.29 0.95 6.59
C ALA A 35 23.09 -0.05 5.74
N SER A 36 22.51 -1.22 5.51
CA SER A 36 23.03 -2.29 4.65
C SER A 36 22.25 -2.33 3.32
N PRO A 37 22.89 -2.69 2.19
CA PRO A 37 22.20 -2.79 0.92
C PRO A 37 20.95 -3.68 1.00
N GLY A 38 19.81 -3.15 0.59
CA GLY A 38 18.50 -3.78 0.76
C GLY A 38 17.63 -3.20 1.88
N ASP A 39 18.21 -2.41 2.79
CA ASP A 39 17.45 -1.73 3.84
C ASP A 39 16.48 -0.71 3.25
N LEU A 40 15.31 -0.58 3.87
CA LEU A 40 14.27 0.35 3.46
C LEU A 40 14.17 1.52 4.44
N LYS A 41 13.83 2.69 3.92
CA LYS A 41 13.42 3.84 4.73
C LYS A 41 12.29 4.61 4.09
N TYR A 42 11.60 5.38 4.91
CA TYR A 42 10.65 6.39 4.45
C TYR A 42 11.31 7.77 4.42
N SER A 43 10.96 8.58 3.42
CA SER A 43 11.41 9.96 3.31
C SER A 43 10.42 10.81 2.52
N LEU A 44 10.43 12.12 2.76
CA LEU A 44 9.72 13.09 1.91
C LEU A 44 10.53 13.50 0.67
N ARG A 45 11.79 13.05 0.56
CA ARG A 45 12.61 13.28 -0.64
C ARG A 45 11.97 12.64 -1.87
N THR A 46 12.17 13.24 -3.02
CA THR A 46 11.54 12.84 -4.30
C THR A 46 12.52 12.30 -5.33
N SER A 47 13.82 12.25 -5.02
CA SER A 47 14.87 11.73 -5.89
C SER A 47 15.89 10.91 -5.10
N ASP A 48 16.64 10.06 -5.80
CA ASP A 48 17.77 9.32 -5.23
C ASP A 48 18.72 10.26 -4.48
N HIS A 49 19.33 9.76 -3.40
CA HIS A 49 20.27 10.54 -2.62
C HIS A 49 21.15 9.64 -1.75
N ASN A 50 22.44 9.97 -1.59
CA ASN A 50 23.32 9.33 -0.61
C ASN A 50 23.29 7.78 -0.66
N GLY A 51 23.31 7.19 -1.86
CA GLY A 51 23.22 5.73 -2.03
C GLY A 51 21.82 5.13 -1.81
N TRP A 52 20.80 5.94 -1.58
CA TRP A 52 19.40 5.52 -1.50
C TRP A 52 18.71 5.76 -2.83
N LEU A 53 18.07 4.71 -3.35
CA LEU A 53 17.34 4.74 -4.61
C LEU A 53 15.84 4.72 -4.36
N LEU A 54 15.10 5.55 -5.09
CA LEU A 54 13.63 5.62 -4.97
C LEU A 54 12.98 4.32 -5.47
N CYS A 55 12.12 3.71 -4.66
CA CYS A 55 11.41 2.46 -4.99
C CYS A 55 10.18 2.70 -5.88
N ASN A 56 10.42 3.04 -7.14
CA ASN A 56 9.38 3.33 -8.14
C ASN A 56 9.34 2.34 -9.32
N GLY A 57 9.99 1.18 -9.22
CA GLY A 57 9.96 0.15 -10.27
C GLY A 57 10.93 0.34 -11.43
N ARG A 58 11.69 1.45 -11.49
CA ARG A 58 12.63 1.69 -12.58
C ARG A 58 13.82 0.71 -12.53
N SER A 59 14.49 0.54 -13.67
CA SER A 59 15.75 -0.19 -13.73
C SER A 59 16.90 0.57 -13.04
N TYR A 60 17.88 -0.18 -12.55
CA TYR A 60 19.13 0.35 -12.01
C TYR A 60 20.33 -0.42 -12.58
N SER A 61 21.52 0.17 -12.49
CA SER A 61 22.74 -0.48 -12.93
C SER A 61 23.25 -1.45 -11.86
N SER A 62 23.18 -2.75 -12.14
CA SER A 62 23.72 -3.80 -11.27
C SER A 62 25.24 -3.76 -11.18
N SER A 63 25.93 -3.22 -12.20
CA SER A 63 27.39 -3.01 -12.15
C SER A 63 27.77 -1.86 -11.22
N GLN A 64 26.97 -0.79 -11.18
CA GLN A 64 27.18 0.33 -10.26
C GLN A 64 26.77 -0.01 -8.83
N TYR A 65 25.78 -0.88 -8.64
CA TYR A 65 25.26 -1.29 -7.32
C TYR A 65 25.24 -2.82 -7.15
N PRO A 66 26.41 -3.48 -7.15
CA PRO A 66 26.48 -4.94 -7.11
C PRO A 66 26.01 -5.53 -5.78
N GLU A 67 26.18 -4.81 -4.67
CA GLU A 67 25.73 -5.26 -3.35
C GLU A 67 24.20 -5.26 -3.27
N LEU A 68 23.55 -4.23 -3.81
CA LEU A 68 22.09 -4.21 -3.95
C LEU A 68 21.61 -5.36 -4.84
N TYR A 69 22.27 -5.56 -5.99
CA TYR A 69 21.92 -6.65 -6.90
C TYR A 69 22.00 -8.01 -6.22
N SER A 70 23.05 -8.25 -5.43
CA SER A 70 23.15 -9.46 -4.59
C SER A 70 21.94 -9.61 -3.64
N ALA A 71 21.52 -8.52 -3.00
CA ALA A 71 20.42 -8.54 -2.03
C ALA A 71 19.01 -8.75 -2.63
N ILE A 72 18.77 -8.25 -3.84
CA ILE A 72 17.39 -8.14 -4.38
C ILE A 72 17.15 -8.87 -5.71
N SER A 73 18.19 -9.30 -6.43
CA SER A 73 18.07 -9.86 -7.78
C SER A 73 17.14 -11.08 -7.86
N GLY A 74 17.12 -11.94 -6.83
CA GLY A 74 16.24 -13.11 -6.79
C GLY A 74 14.73 -12.79 -6.81
N SER A 75 14.34 -11.55 -6.49
CA SER A 75 12.93 -11.13 -6.48
C SER A 75 12.61 -10.03 -7.48
N PHE A 76 13.57 -9.12 -7.75
CA PHE A 76 13.34 -7.95 -8.59
C PHE A 76 14.30 -7.87 -9.80
N GLY A 77 15.28 -8.76 -9.90
CA GLY A 77 16.32 -8.70 -10.92
C GLY A 77 17.07 -7.36 -10.93
N SER A 78 17.13 -6.73 -12.10
CA SER A 78 17.75 -5.42 -12.31
C SER A 78 16.77 -4.24 -12.19
N TYR A 79 15.62 -4.46 -11.53
CA TYR A 79 14.61 -3.44 -11.26
C TYR A 79 14.54 -3.15 -9.76
N LEU A 80 14.25 -1.90 -9.42
CA LEU A 80 13.92 -1.54 -8.05
C LEU A 80 12.51 -2.02 -7.73
N PRO A 81 12.18 -2.30 -6.46
CA PRO A 81 10.80 -2.51 -6.06
C PRO A 81 9.93 -1.30 -6.42
N ASN A 82 8.64 -1.53 -6.70
CA ASN A 82 7.66 -0.46 -6.80
C ASN A 82 6.71 -0.54 -5.61
N TYR A 83 6.88 0.36 -4.65
CA TYR A 83 6.03 0.42 -3.45
C TYR A 83 4.96 1.51 -3.52
N SER A 84 4.78 2.13 -4.69
CA SER A 84 3.79 3.20 -4.88
C SER A 84 2.37 2.68 -4.59
N GLY A 85 1.68 3.30 -3.65
CA GLY A 85 0.31 2.92 -3.26
C GLY A 85 0.22 1.67 -2.36
N TYR A 86 1.33 1.05 -1.99
CA TYR A 86 1.36 -0.10 -1.08
C TYR A 86 1.66 0.30 0.35
N PHE A 87 1.02 -0.38 1.30
CA PHE A 87 1.44 -0.38 2.70
C PHE A 87 2.45 -1.51 2.93
N LEU A 88 3.60 -1.20 3.53
CA LEU A 88 4.54 -2.23 3.94
C LEU A 88 4.11 -2.83 5.27
N LYS A 89 4.06 -4.16 5.32
CA LYS A 89 3.78 -4.93 6.53
C LYS A 89 4.98 -5.77 6.92
N ALA A 90 5.12 -6.04 8.22
CA ALA A 90 6.10 -6.98 8.70
C ALA A 90 5.83 -8.38 8.12
N ALA A 91 6.90 -9.11 7.80
CA ALA A 91 6.77 -10.50 7.37
C ALA A 91 6.24 -11.35 8.53
N ALA A 92 5.25 -12.20 8.25
CA ALA A 92 4.78 -13.20 9.20
C ALA A 92 5.65 -14.46 9.08
N THR A 93 5.99 -15.08 10.21
CA THR A 93 6.89 -16.25 10.31
C THR A 93 6.39 -17.47 9.53
N SER A 94 5.09 -17.58 9.29
CA SER A 94 4.45 -18.62 8.46
C SER A 94 4.49 -18.35 6.95
N TYR A 95 5.05 -17.20 6.52
CA TYR A 95 5.00 -16.72 5.13
C TYR A 95 6.33 -16.09 4.68
N ALA A 96 7.46 -16.76 4.92
CA ALA A 96 8.75 -16.35 4.34
C ALA A 96 8.71 -16.17 2.81
N SER A 97 7.77 -16.84 2.12
CA SER A 97 7.52 -16.75 0.67
C SER A 97 6.91 -15.43 0.19
N ASN A 98 6.35 -14.60 1.07
CA ASN A 98 5.71 -13.34 0.71
C ASN A 98 6.63 -12.12 0.90
N LEU A 99 7.82 -12.32 1.47
CA LEU A 99 8.83 -11.28 1.55
C LEU A 99 9.20 -10.88 0.10
N LYS A 100 9.25 -9.57 -0.19
CA LYS A 100 9.57 -9.00 -1.51
C LYS A 100 8.49 -9.19 -2.60
N THR A 101 7.28 -9.63 -2.26
CA THR A 101 6.18 -9.83 -3.23
C THR A 101 5.04 -8.85 -2.97
N ALA A 102 4.51 -8.23 -4.03
CA ALA A 102 3.34 -7.38 -3.94
C ALA A 102 2.08 -8.21 -3.62
N GLN A 103 1.25 -7.72 -2.70
CA GLN A 103 0.01 -8.39 -2.30
C GLN A 103 -1.19 -7.50 -2.59
N GLN A 104 -2.20 -8.06 -3.26
CA GLN A 104 -3.43 -7.34 -3.55
C GLN A 104 -4.24 -7.11 -2.27
N ALA A 105 -5.08 -6.08 -2.26
CA ALA A 105 -6.02 -5.85 -1.18
C ALA A 105 -6.96 -7.06 -1.05
N GLY A 106 -7.27 -7.43 0.20
CA GLY A 106 -8.16 -8.54 0.50
C GLY A 106 -8.83 -8.33 1.84
N LEU A 107 -10.15 -8.47 1.87
CA LEU A 107 -10.95 -8.50 3.09
C LEU A 107 -11.63 -9.86 3.21
N PRO A 108 -11.91 -10.34 4.43
CA PRO A 108 -12.80 -11.49 4.62
C PRO A 108 -14.14 -11.28 3.94
N ASN A 109 -14.79 -12.38 3.56
CA ASN A 109 -16.11 -12.31 2.94
C ASN A 109 -17.14 -11.72 3.92
N LEU A 110 -18.11 -10.99 3.39
CA LEU A 110 -19.32 -10.58 4.11
C LEU A 110 -20.41 -11.60 3.78
N SER A 111 -20.84 -12.40 4.75
CA SER A 111 -21.88 -13.42 4.56
C SER A 111 -23.07 -13.19 5.49
N GLY A 112 -24.26 -13.58 5.00
CA GLY A 112 -25.52 -13.54 5.74
C GLY A 112 -26.65 -14.16 4.91
N THR A 113 -27.71 -14.62 5.57
CA THR A 113 -28.89 -15.22 4.94
C THR A 113 -30.14 -14.49 5.39
N ILE A 114 -31.02 -14.18 4.45
CA ILE A 114 -32.38 -13.73 4.75
C ILE A 114 -33.31 -14.84 4.30
N ASP A 115 -34.06 -15.41 5.24
CA ASP A 115 -35.09 -16.42 4.98
C ASP A 115 -36.48 -15.79 5.20
N GLY A 116 -37.38 -15.94 4.23
CA GLY A 116 -38.76 -15.43 4.32
C GLY A 116 -38.94 -13.90 4.33
N LEU A 117 -38.25 -13.13 3.47
CA LEU A 117 -38.44 -11.67 3.38
C LEU A 117 -39.81 -11.31 2.77
N VAL A 118 -40.71 -10.72 3.58
CA VAL A 118 -41.99 -10.17 3.10
C VAL A 118 -42.00 -8.65 3.27
N VAL A 119 -42.07 -7.90 2.16
CA VAL A 119 -42.13 -6.43 2.14
C VAL A 119 -43.55 -5.98 1.77
N TYR A 120 -44.30 -5.43 2.73
CA TYR A 120 -45.65 -4.94 2.48
C TYR A 120 -45.62 -3.48 1.96
N PRO A 121 -46.34 -3.13 0.87
CA PRO A 121 -46.29 -1.80 0.24
C PRO A 121 -46.79 -0.62 1.11
N ASN A 122 -47.46 -0.92 2.21
CA ASN A 122 -48.21 0.03 3.04
C ASN A 122 -47.93 -0.13 4.55
N ALA A 123 -46.96 -0.97 4.92
CA ALA A 123 -46.54 -1.17 6.30
C ALA A 123 -45.01 -1.24 6.36
N MET A 124 -44.35 -0.09 6.31
CA MET A 124 -42.91 -0.05 6.49
C MET A 124 -42.56 0.40 7.90
N GLY A 125 -41.95 -0.49 8.67
CA GLY A 125 -41.25 -0.14 9.91
C GLY A 125 -40.11 0.85 9.68
N THR A 126 -39.49 1.32 10.76
CA THR A 126 -38.37 2.28 10.71
C THR A 126 -37.19 1.69 9.94
N ARG A 127 -36.70 2.40 8.91
CA ARG A 127 -35.44 2.07 8.21
C ARG A 127 -34.30 2.82 8.88
N SER A 128 -33.15 2.17 9.06
CA SER A 128 -31.99 2.76 9.74
C SER A 128 -30.67 2.22 9.17
N GLY A 129 -29.62 3.00 9.35
CA GLY A 129 -28.26 2.66 8.92
C GLY A 129 -28.16 2.42 7.42
N VAL A 130 -27.61 1.27 7.04
CA VAL A 130 -27.28 0.91 5.65
C VAL A 130 -28.50 0.54 4.81
N PHE A 131 -29.64 0.22 5.42
CA PHE A 131 -30.81 -0.31 4.72
C PHE A 131 -31.83 0.77 4.36
N SER A 132 -32.15 0.90 3.08
CA SER A 132 -33.22 1.76 2.56
C SER A 132 -34.26 0.92 1.82
N SER A 133 -35.39 1.53 1.52
CA SER A 133 -36.44 0.94 0.71
C SER A 133 -36.84 1.89 -0.40
N THR A 134 -36.94 1.39 -1.63
CA THR A 134 -37.45 2.16 -2.76
C THR A 134 -38.66 1.43 -3.33
N TYR A 135 -39.74 2.17 -3.55
CA TYR A 135 -40.86 1.69 -4.37
C TYR A 135 -40.74 2.31 -5.76
N PRO A 136 -41.03 1.57 -6.84
CA PRO A 136 -41.39 2.22 -8.09
C PRO A 136 -42.57 3.18 -7.81
N PRO A 137 -42.62 4.36 -8.43
CA PRO A 137 -43.75 5.27 -8.27
C PRO A 137 -45.02 4.48 -8.60
N SER A 138 -45.94 4.44 -7.64
CA SER A 138 -47.21 3.75 -7.78
C SER A 138 -47.86 4.20 -9.09
N ILE A 139 -48.17 3.25 -9.97
CA ILE A 139 -49.19 3.49 -10.98
C ILE A 139 -50.43 3.92 -10.18
N THR A 140 -50.86 5.16 -10.37
CA THR A 140 -52.08 5.75 -9.82
C THR A 140 -53.21 4.72 -9.82
N LYS A 141 -53.66 4.30 -8.63
CA LYS A 141 -54.77 3.34 -8.49
C LYS A 141 -56.09 4.03 -8.80
N ASN A 142 -56.84 3.49 -9.76
CA ASN A 142 -58.30 3.52 -9.69
C ASN A 142 -58.73 2.41 -8.72
N ALA A 143 -59.07 2.79 -7.49
CA ALA A 143 -59.56 1.89 -6.47
C ALA A 143 -61.04 1.57 -6.71
N THR A 144 -61.34 0.58 -7.58
CA THR A 144 -62.73 0.08 -7.74
C THR A 144 -62.87 -1.43 -7.89
N GLU A 145 -61.83 -2.25 -7.76
CA GLU A 145 -62.01 -3.71 -7.87
C GLU A 145 -61.48 -4.49 -6.66
N ASN A 146 -62.41 -5.13 -5.96
CA ASN A 146 -62.22 -6.20 -4.98
C ASN A 146 -61.55 -7.43 -5.63
N LYS A 147 -60.28 -7.32 -6.02
CA LYS A 147 -59.47 -8.50 -6.39
C LYS A 147 -58.62 -8.87 -5.19
N ARG A 148 -58.84 -10.08 -4.67
CA ARG A 148 -57.91 -10.83 -3.81
C ARG A 148 -56.62 -11.21 -4.58
N GLY A 149 -56.03 -10.24 -5.27
CA GLY A 149 -54.79 -10.39 -6.01
C GLY A 149 -53.62 -10.13 -5.09
N TRP A 150 -52.62 -11.01 -5.15
CA TRP A 150 -51.31 -10.76 -4.56
C TRP A 150 -50.79 -9.41 -5.09
N TRP A 151 -50.59 -8.45 -4.20
CA TRP A 151 -50.08 -7.12 -4.55
C TRP A 151 -48.69 -7.28 -5.19
N ASN A 152 -48.56 -6.93 -6.48
CA ASN A 152 -47.29 -7.00 -7.22
C ASN A 152 -46.43 -5.73 -7.06
N ASP A 153 -46.67 -4.94 -6.00
CA ASP A 153 -45.86 -3.77 -5.67
C ASP A 153 -44.57 -4.25 -4.98
N ASN A 154 -43.65 -4.83 -5.77
CA ASN A 154 -42.38 -5.34 -5.29
C ASN A 154 -41.53 -4.18 -4.75
N GLY A 155 -41.58 -3.93 -3.44
CA GLY A 155 -40.65 -3.05 -2.74
C GLY A 155 -39.29 -3.71 -2.63
N TYR A 156 -38.22 -2.97 -2.91
CA TYR A 156 -36.85 -3.48 -2.77
C TYR A 156 -36.23 -2.91 -1.49
N ILE A 157 -35.54 -3.77 -0.73
CA ILE A 157 -34.60 -3.32 0.30
C ILE A 157 -33.23 -3.17 -0.37
N SER A 158 -32.64 -1.99 -0.27
CA SER A 158 -31.31 -1.71 -0.76
C SER A 158 -30.32 -1.66 0.41
N PHE A 159 -29.13 -2.21 0.20
CA PHE A 159 -27.98 -2.06 1.08
C PHE A 159 -27.04 -1.01 0.49
N ASP A 160 -26.82 0.06 1.23
CA ASP A 160 -25.83 1.07 0.88
C ASP A 160 -25.11 1.53 2.16
N ALA A 161 -23.86 1.10 2.31
CA ALA A 161 -23.04 1.43 3.47
C ALA A 161 -22.79 2.95 3.62
N SER A 162 -22.84 3.71 2.52
CA SER A 162 -22.60 5.16 2.53
C SER A 162 -23.67 5.93 3.30
N ARG A 163 -24.88 5.34 3.46
CA ARG A 163 -25.96 5.91 4.26
C ARG A 163 -25.66 5.94 5.77
N SER A 164 -24.85 5.00 6.25
CA SER A 164 -24.38 5.00 7.64
C SER A 164 -23.18 5.91 7.85
N ASN A 165 -22.28 5.98 6.87
CA ASN A 165 -21.11 6.84 6.92
C ASN A 165 -20.60 7.16 5.51
N SER A 166 -20.45 8.45 5.20
CA SER A 166 -20.00 8.93 3.89
C SER A 166 -18.61 8.45 3.45
N ILE A 167 -17.82 7.80 4.32
CA ILE A 167 -16.53 7.22 3.92
C ILE A 167 -16.67 6.00 3.00
N TYR A 168 -17.79 5.26 3.09
CA TYR A 168 -18.04 4.12 2.22
C TYR A 168 -18.37 4.59 0.80
N GLY A 169 -17.79 3.93 -0.20
CA GLY A 169 -17.97 4.29 -1.62
C GLY A 169 -17.03 5.40 -2.13
N ARG A 170 -16.17 5.99 -1.27
CA ARG A 170 -15.21 7.04 -1.69
C ARG A 170 -13.97 6.53 -2.41
N SER A 171 -13.68 5.24 -2.33
CA SER A 171 -12.53 4.58 -2.97
C SER A 171 -12.96 3.23 -3.53
N SER A 172 -12.35 2.82 -4.64
CA SER A 172 -12.55 1.50 -5.25
C SER A 172 -11.83 0.37 -4.51
N THR A 173 -10.97 0.71 -3.54
CA THR A 173 -10.27 -0.22 -2.67
C THR A 173 -10.27 0.29 -1.22
N VAL A 174 -9.96 -0.57 -0.26
CA VAL A 174 -9.84 -0.17 1.15
C VAL A 174 -8.64 0.76 1.31
N THR A 175 -8.89 2.01 1.67
CA THR A 175 -7.85 3.00 1.91
C THR A 175 -8.01 3.57 3.31
N PRO A 176 -7.20 3.10 4.29
CA PRO A 176 -7.15 3.73 5.61
C PRO A 176 -6.69 5.18 5.51
N GLN A 177 -7.10 6.02 6.46
CA GLN A 177 -6.53 7.36 6.58
C GLN A 177 -5.01 7.25 6.73
N ASN A 178 -4.27 7.94 5.87
CA ASN A 178 -2.82 7.83 5.80
C ASN A 178 -2.18 9.16 5.41
N TYR A 179 -0.93 9.34 5.84
CA TYR A 179 0.02 10.24 5.18
C TYR A 179 0.98 9.36 4.36
N SER A 180 1.26 9.79 3.14
CA SER A 180 2.17 9.07 2.24
C SER A 180 3.59 9.66 2.32
N ALA A 181 4.58 8.78 2.33
CA ALA A 181 5.99 9.11 2.19
C ALA A 181 6.61 8.19 1.13
N ASN A 182 7.69 8.66 0.50
CA ASN A 182 8.40 7.85 -0.48
C ASN A 182 9.23 6.77 0.22
N VAL A 183 9.22 5.57 -0.35
CA VAL A 183 10.07 4.47 0.10
C VAL A 183 11.35 4.47 -0.71
N PHE A 184 12.47 4.39 -0.01
CA PHE A 184 13.80 4.26 -0.61
C PHE A 184 14.45 2.95 -0.16
N ILE A 185 15.26 2.38 -1.05
CA ILE A 185 16.11 1.23 -0.75
C ILE A 185 17.57 1.65 -0.76
N TYR A 186 18.33 1.24 0.25
CA TYR A 186 19.75 1.53 0.29
C TYR A 186 20.48 0.62 -0.70
N ALA A 187 21.25 1.21 -1.60
CA ALA A 187 21.97 0.53 -2.66
C ALA A 187 23.47 0.36 -2.36
N GLY A 188 23.97 0.98 -1.29
CA GLY A 188 25.39 1.08 -1.00
C GLY A 188 26.08 2.18 -1.82
N ARG A 189 27.41 2.09 -1.94
CA ARG A 189 28.19 3.02 -2.73
C ARG A 189 28.02 2.76 -4.21
N LYS A 190 27.82 3.83 -4.97
CA LYS A 190 27.88 3.78 -6.43
C LYS A 190 29.32 3.48 -6.85
N LYS A 191 29.54 2.36 -7.53
CA LYS A 191 30.83 2.06 -8.17
C LYS A 191 30.95 2.83 -9.49
N ASN A 192 32.17 3.32 -9.77
CA ASN A 192 32.53 3.98 -11.02
C ASN A 192 32.69 2.98 -12.16
#